data_AF-A0A0L0N8I9-F1
#
_entry.id   AF-A0A0L0N8I9-F1
#
_cell.length_a   1.000
_cell.length_b   1.000
_cell.length_c   1.000
_cell.angle_alpha   90.00
_cell.angle_beta   90.00
_cell.angle_gamma   90.00
#
_symmetry.space_group_name_H-M   'P 1'
#
loop_
_entity.id
_entity.type
_entity.pdbx_description
1 polymer ?
#
loop_
_entity_poly.entity_id
_entity_poly.type
_entity_poly.pdbx_seq_one_letter_code
_entity_poly.pdbx_strand_id
1 'polypeptide(L)'
;SKGSITLEASREASCCGKDVQKHLPCSRATLPNSMGLPLRMDTLHAPTVPSGPTSTATTNGPAEHLSFGELQRKKDDTEAELKALGGVLDSHGVDMETPLLTRDGFPRADIDVAQIRTTRARIIRLRNDYKGLMANIEKFLHEHFANLDDDIPAPSSGPSAPVLPDSQPDALQEPFATVNTVAPGSPAERAGLKARDEIRVFGYVNKSNHDNLKKVAECIQGNEGQNIFIRVSRPRSAAQRQELRLTLTPARDWGGRGMLGCHILPL
;
A
#
# COMPACT_ATOMS: atom_id res chain seq x y z
N SER A 1 -31.41 -2.41 50.41
CA SER A 1 -32.57 -2.46 49.50
C SER A 1 -32.28 -3.37 48.31
N LYS A 2 -33.19 -4.28 47.98
CA LYS A 2 -33.19 -5.09 46.74
C LYS A 2 -34.47 -4.76 45.96
N GLY A 3 -34.41 -4.83 44.63
CA GLY A 3 -35.54 -4.72 43.70
C GLY A 3 -35.01 -4.91 42.27
N SER A 4 -35.31 -5.94 41.46
CA SER A 4 -36.37 -6.97 41.42
C SER A 4 -37.68 -6.56 40.72
N ILE A 5 -37.66 -6.55 39.38
CA ILE A 5 -38.77 -6.74 38.41
C ILE A 5 -38.10 -7.33 37.15
N THR A 6 -38.39 -8.50 36.55
CA THR A 6 -39.35 -9.61 36.80
C THR A 6 -40.75 -9.48 36.17
N LEU A 7 -40.93 -10.04 34.95
CA LEU A 7 -42.11 -10.67 34.29
C LEU A 7 -41.67 -11.01 32.84
N GLU A 8 -41.52 -12.26 32.37
CA GLU A 8 -42.56 -13.29 32.09
C GLU A 8 -43.44 -12.86 30.89
N ALA A 9 -43.59 -13.50 29.71
CA ALA A 9 -43.36 -14.82 29.09
C ALA A 9 -44.67 -15.29 28.41
N SER A 10 -44.59 -15.81 27.18
CA SER A 10 -45.53 -16.76 26.52
C SER A 10 -44.99 -17.01 25.10
N ARG A 11 -44.56 -18.22 24.71
CA ARG A 11 -45.21 -19.54 24.58
C ARG A 11 -45.81 -19.78 23.17
N GLU A 12 -45.30 -20.84 22.54
CA GLU A 12 -46.04 -21.90 21.79
C GLU A 12 -46.84 -21.50 20.54
N ALA A 13 -47.08 -22.35 19.53
CA ALA A 13 -46.53 -23.61 19.02
C ALA A 13 -46.97 -23.65 17.51
N SER A 14 -46.61 -24.56 16.60
CA SER A 14 -46.85 -26.01 16.62
C SER A 14 -46.55 -26.60 15.23
N CYS A 15 -46.21 -27.89 15.19
CA CYS A 15 -46.50 -28.95 14.20
C CYS A 15 -47.25 -28.67 12.86
N CYS A 16 -47.21 -29.51 11.81
CA CYS A 16 -46.35 -30.66 11.42
C CYS A 16 -46.89 -31.29 10.09
N GLY A 17 -46.01 -31.64 9.15
CA GLY A 17 -46.06 -32.94 8.44
C GLY A 17 -46.84 -33.11 7.12
N LYS A 18 -46.50 -34.26 6.48
CA LYS A 18 -47.20 -35.04 5.43
C LYS A 18 -46.84 -34.83 3.95
N ASP A 19 -45.72 -35.46 3.56
CA ASP A 19 -45.67 -36.69 2.74
C ASP A 19 -46.84 -37.15 1.83
N VAL A 20 -46.39 -37.78 0.71
CA VAL A 20 -46.91 -39.00 0.02
C VAL A 20 -47.77 -38.89 -1.27
N GLN A 21 -47.23 -39.56 -2.31
CA GLN A 21 -47.80 -40.10 -3.57
C GLN A 21 -48.55 -39.18 -4.58
N LYS A 22 -48.23 -39.33 -5.88
CA LYS A 22 -48.94 -40.26 -6.80
C LYS A 22 -48.33 -40.35 -8.23
N HIS A 23 -48.19 -41.61 -8.67
CA HIS A 23 -48.31 -42.16 -10.03
C HIS A 23 -47.41 -41.77 -11.23
N LEU A 24 -46.77 -42.84 -11.75
CA LEU A 24 -46.30 -43.07 -13.13
C LEU A 24 -47.48 -43.15 -14.13
N PRO A 25 -47.25 -43.08 -15.46
CA PRO A 25 -47.15 -44.36 -16.19
C PRO A 25 -46.11 -44.42 -17.33
N CYS A 26 -45.79 -45.66 -17.74
CA CYS A 26 -44.88 -46.01 -18.85
C CYS A 26 -45.38 -45.60 -20.24
N SER A 27 -44.44 -45.48 -21.20
CA SER A 27 -44.65 -46.01 -22.56
C SER A 27 -43.31 -46.47 -23.20
N ARG A 28 -43.40 -47.18 -24.33
CA ARG A 28 -42.45 -48.23 -24.77
C ARG A 28 -42.18 -48.18 -26.28
N ALA A 29 -40.90 -48.19 -26.69
CA ALA A 29 -40.42 -48.58 -28.04
C ALA A 29 -38.92 -48.94 -27.93
N THR A 30 -38.49 -50.20 -28.11
CA THR A 30 -38.32 -50.97 -29.37
C THR A 30 -36.96 -50.74 -30.04
N LEU A 31 -36.07 -51.73 -29.92
CA LEU A 31 -34.86 -51.91 -30.74
C LEU A 31 -35.23 -52.50 -32.11
N PRO A 32 -34.31 -52.48 -33.09
CA PRO A 32 -33.81 -53.78 -33.57
C PRO A 32 -32.28 -53.87 -33.69
N ASN A 33 -31.85 -55.11 -33.98
CA ASN A 33 -30.51 -55.66 -33.78
C ASN A 33 -29.74 -55.82 -35.11
N SER A 34 -28.39 -55.82 -35.12
CA SER A 34 -27.62 -56.31 -36.27
C SER A 34 -26.17 -56.76 -35.95
N MET A 35 -25.97 -58.09 -35.96
CA MET A 35 -24.87 -58.85 -36.57
C MET A 35 -23.38 -58.50 -36.30
N GLY A 36 -22.73 -59.31 -35.45
CA GLY A 36 -21.64 -60.21 -35.89
C GLY A 36 -20.15 -59.81 -35.76
N LEU A 37 -19.45 -60.40 -34.75
CA LEU A 37 -18.13 -61.09 -34.72
C LEU A 37 -16.88 -60.53 -35.50
N PRO A 38 -15.60 -60.85 -35.13
CA PRO A 38 -15.11 -61.87 -34.17
C PRO A 38 -14.00 -61.39 -33.18
N LEU A 39 -13.42 -62.37 -32.47
CA LEU A 39 -12.41 -62.29 -31.41
C LEU A 39 -11.05 -61.65 -31.79
N ARG A 40 -10.43 -60.95 -30.82
CA ARG A 40 -8.97 -60.97 -30.57
C ARG A 40 -8.68 -60.84 -29.06
N MET A 41 -7.71 -61.60 -28.57
CA MET A 41 -7.23 -61.59 -27.18
C MET A 41 -6.08 -60.60 -26.96
N ASP A 42 -5.84 -60.33 -25.67
CA ASP A 42 -4.61 -59.82 -25.05
C ASP A 42 -4.19 -58.36 -25.30
N THR A 43 -4.36 -57.52 -24.27
CA THR A 43 -3.22 -56.76 -23.68
C THR A 43 -3.53 -56.16 -22.30
N LEU A 44 -2.77 -56.68 -21.33
CA LEU A 44 -2.44 -56.19 -19.98
C LEU A 44 -2.66 -54.70 -19.65
N HIS A 45 -3.30 -54.47 -18.49
CA HIS A 45 -3.04 -53.40 -17.51
C HIS A 45 -2.53 -52.03 -18.00
N ALA A 46 -3.46 -51.12 -18.31
CA ALA A 46 -3.26 -49.69 -18.08
C ALA A 46 -4.61 -49.05 -17.68
N PRO A 47 -4.74 -48.41 -16.50
CA PRO A 47 -5.90 -47.58 -16.23
C PRO A 47 -5.77 -46.29 -17.04
N THR A 48 -6.46 -46.25 -18.19
CA THR A 48 -6.60 -45.03 -19.00
C THR A 48 -7.38 -43.98 -18.21
N VAL A 49 -6.66 -43.16 -17.45
CA VAL A 49 -7.20 -41.89 -16.96
C VAL A 49 -7.32 -40.95 -18.16
N PRO A 50 -8.50 -40.39 -18.46
CA PRO A 50 -8.59 -39.34 -19.47
C PRO A 50 -7.80 -38.13 -18.96
N SER A 51 -6.79 -37.70 -19.72
CA SER A 51 -6.05 -36.47 -19.43
C SER A 51 -7.01 -35.29 -19.46
N GLY A 52 -7.49 -34.88 -18.28
CA GLY A 52 -8.10 -33.57 -18.10
C GLY A 52 -7.11 -32.47 -18.50
N PRO A 53 -7.59 -31.25 -18.81
CA PRO A 53 -6.71 -30.18 -19.22
C PRO A 53 -5.64 -29.94 -18.13
N THR A 54 -4.39 -30.19 -18.49
CA THR A 54 -3.23 -29.84 -17.68
C THR A 54 -3.41 -28.41 -17.19
N SER A 55 -3.50 -28.23 -15.87
CA SER A 55 -3.55 -26.89 -15.27
C SER A 55 -2.41 -26.08 -15.85
N THR A 56 -2.76 -25.07 -16.65
CA THR A 56 -1.77 -24.20 -17.27
C THR A 56 -0.92 -23.64 -16.15
N ALA A 57 0.38 -23.92 -16.21
CA ALA A 57 1.32 -23.27 -15.30
C ALA A 57 1.06 -21.77 -15.42
N THR A 58 0.79 -21.12 -14.29
CA THR A 58 0.70 -19.66 -14.21
C THR A 58 2.09 -19.11 -14.45
N THR A 59 2.47 -19.07 -15.73
CA THR A 59 3.67 -18.41 -16.19
C THR A 59 3.60 -16.99 -15.68
N ASN A 60 4.70 -16.53 -15.07
CA ASN A 60 4.83 -15.15 -14.64
C ASN A 60 4.87 -14.29 -15.90
N GLY A 61 3.69 -13.88 -16.37
CA GLY A 61 3.55 -12.94 -17.47
C GLY A 61 4.35 -11.67 -17.17
N PRO A 62 4.94 -11.04 -18.19
CA PRO A 62 5.87 -9.93 -18.00
C PRO A 62 5.18 -8.82 -17.21
N ALA A 63 5.71 -8.51 -16.03
CA ALA A 63 5.23 -7.44 -15.16
C ALA A 63 5.63 -6.04 -15.66
N GLU A 64 5.78 -5.87 -16.97
CA GLU A 64 6.35 -4.68 -17.61
C GLU A 64 5.33 -3.55 -17.84
N HIS A 65 4.07 -3.75 -17.48
CA HIS A 65 3.07 -2.67 -17.50
C HIS A 65 2.03 -2.78 -16.37
N LEU A 66 2.48 -3.13 -15.17
CA LEU A 66 1.72 -2.86 -13.94
C LEU A 66 2.10 -1.47 -13.44
N SER A 67 1.11 -0.64 -13.13
CA SER A 67 1.36 0.68 -12.53
C SER A 67 1.98 0.52 -11.13
N PHE A 68 2.73 1.54 -10.68
CA PHE A 68 3.30 1.56 -9.34
C PHE A 68 2.27 1.27 -8.23
N GLY A 69 1.04 1.80 -8.37
CA GLY A 69 -0.05 1.55 -7.43
C GLY A 69 -0.53 0.08 -7.41
N GLU A 70 -0.46 -0.62 -8.54
CA GLU A 70 -0.77 -2.05 -8.62
C GLU A 70 0.37 -2.91 -8.07
N LEU A 71 1.63 -2.54 -8.32
CA LEU A 71 2.80 -3.18 -7.70
C LEU A 71 2.75 -3.05 -6.16
N GLN A 72 2.42 -1.86 -5.65
CA GLN A 72 2.25 -1.60 -4.22
C GLN A 72 1.11 -2.43 -3.62
N ARG A 73 -0.07 -2.49 -4.26
CA ARG A 73 -1.17 -3.36 -3.80
C ARG A 73 -0.74 -4.83 -3.75
N LYS A 74 -0.09 -5.32 -4.82
CA LYS A 74 0.40 -6.71 -4.89
C LYS A 74 1.48 -7.00 -3.83
N LYS A 75 2.30 -6.01 -3.46
CA LYS A 75 3.21 -6.10 -2.30
C LYS A 75 2.41 -6.31 -1.01
N ASP A 76 1.44 -5.44 -0.74
CA ASP A 76 0.63 -5.46 0.48
C ASP A 76 -0.20 -6.75 0.60
N ASP A 77 -0.75 -7.25 -0.51
CA ASP A 77 -1.44 -8.55 -0.60
C ASP A 77 -0.51 -9.73 -0.28
N THR A 78 0.72 -9.71 -0.82
CA THR A 78 1.74 -10.75 -0.59
C THR A 78 2.22 -10.75 0.86
N GLU A 79 2.40 -9.57 1.47
CA GLU A 79 2.72 -9.41 2.88
C GLU A 79 1.59 -9.89 3.79
N ALA A 80 0.33 -9.62 3.42
CA ALA A 80 -0.84 -10.11 4.14
C ALA A 80 -0.94 -11.64 4.11
N GLU A 81 -0.71 -12.28 2.95
CA GLU A 81 -0.70 -13.75 2.85
C GLU A 81 0.48 -14.35 3.64
N LEU A 82 1.68 -13.78 3.53
CA LEU A 82 2.84 -14.21 4.34
C LEU A 82 2.56 -14.12 5.85
N LYS A 83 1.89 -13.05 6.30
CA LYS A 83 1.50 -12.87 7.70
C LYS A 83 0.43 -13.89 8.14
N ALA A 84 -0.55 -14.18 7.29
CA ALA A 84 -1.58 -15.18 7.57
C ALA A 84 -0.97 -16.59 7.70
N LEU A 85 -0.09 -16.98 6.77
CA LEU A 85 0.61 -18.26 6.82
C LEU A 85 1.61 -18.36 7.99
N GLY A 86 2.23 -17.24 8.36
CA GLY A 86 3.03 -17.12 9.59
C GLY A 86 2.20 -17.44 10.84
N GLY A 87 1.04 -16.80 11.00
CA GLY A 87 0.14 -17.08 12.11
C GLY A 87 -0.37 -18.53 12.17
N VAL A 88 -0.49 -19.21 11.02
CA VAL A 88 -0.78 -20.65 10.98
C VAL A 88 0.37 -21.48 11.55
N LEU A 89 1.63 -21.13 11.27
CA LEU A 89 2.80 -21.78 11.86
C LEU A 89 2.92 -21.50 13.37
N ASP A 90 2.70 -20.25 13.78
CA ASP A 90 2.70 -19.83 15.19
C ASP A 90 1.66 -20.58 16.02
N SER A 91 0.47 -20.85 15.45
CA SER A 91 -0.60 -21.60 16.14
C SER A 91 -0.23 -23.06 16.45
N HIS A 92 0.69 -23.65 15.68
CA HIS A 92 1.25 -24.98 15.94
C HIS A 92 2.53 -24.93 16.79
N GLY A 93 3.05 -23.73 17.12
CA GLY A 93 4.28 -23.56 17.89
C GLY A 93 5.57 -23.94 17.15
N VAL A 94 5.57 -23.79 15.82
CA VAL A 94 6.61 -24.32 14.92
C VAL A 94 7.05 -23.23 13.94
N ASP A 95 8.35 -23.02 13.70
CA ASP A 95 8.84 -22.01 12.75
C ASP A 95 9.06 -22.58 11.32
N MET A 96 9.91 -21.96 10.50
CA MET A 96 10.30 -22.46 9.18
C MET A 96 11.34 -23.59 9.21
N GLU A 97 12.20 -23.64 10.22
CA GLU A 97 13.37 -24.54 10.29
C GLU A 97 13.18 -25.74 11.24
N THR A 98 12.25 -25.63 12.19
CA THR A 98 11.98 -26.63 13.25
C THR A 98 11.78 -28.05 12.68
N PRO A 99 12.41 -29.08 13.25
CA PRO A 99 12.33 -30.45 12.73
C PRO A 99 10.95 -31.08 12.93
N LEU A 100 10.36 -31.56 11.82
CA LEU A 100 9.03 -32.19 11.77
C LEU A 100 9.03 -33.70 12.12
N LEU A 101 10.21 -34.26 12.38
CA LEU A 101 10.41 -35.66 12.74
C LEU A 101 10.87 -35.76 14.19
N THR A 102 10.59 -36.90 14.83
CA THR A 102 11.20 -37.29 16.10
C THR A 102 12.63 -37.79 15.86
N ARG A 103 13.39 -38.02 16.95
CA ARG A 103 14.75 -38.58 16.90
C ARG A 103 14.81 -39.94 16.20
N ASP A 104 13.72 -40.69 16.26
CA ASP A 104 13.58 -42.04 15.70
C ASP A 104 13.21 -42.01 14.20
N GLY A 105 13.10 -40.82 13.59
CA GLY A 105 12.83 -40.63 12.16
C GLY A 105 11.35 -40.65 11.77
N PHE A 106 10.43 -40.79 12.72
CA PHE A 106 8.99 -40.82 12.45
C PHE A 106 8.37 -39.40 12.47
N PRO A 107 7.26 -39.17 11.74
CA PRO A 107 6.49 -37.93 11.84
C PRO A 107 6.06 -37.66 13.29
N ARG A 108 6.17 -36.40 13.69
CA ARG A 108 5.62 -35.92 14.97
C ARG A 108 4.11 -36.15 15.04
N ALA A 109 3.63 -36.62 16.19
CA ALA A 109 2.21 -36.86 16.47
C ALA A 109 1.52 -35.67 17.16
N ASP A 110 2.32 -34.75 17.71
CA ASP A 110 1.92 -33.50 18.35
C ASP A 110 1.42 -32.43 17.37
N ILE A 111 1.71 -32.57 16.07
CA ILE A 111 1.58 -31.51 15.06
C ILE A 111 1.13 -32.09 13.70
N ASP A 112 0.33 -31.36 12.92
CA ASP A 112 0.05 -31.71 11.51
C ASP A 112 1.27 -31.41 10.61
N VAL A 113 2.11 -32.44 10.45
CA VAL A 113 3.28 -32.41 9.57
C VAL A 113 2.93 -32.13 8.10
N ALA A 114 1.75 -32.52 7.61
CA ALA A 114 1.35 -32.30 6.22
C ALA A 114 0.94 -30.83 5.98
N GLN A 115 0.15 -30.26 6.88
CA GLN A 115 -0.20 -28.84 6.87
C GLN A 115 1.06 -27.98 6.98
N ILE A 116 1.98 -28.27 7.90
CA ILE A 116 3.20 -27.46 8.04
C ILE A 116 4.10 -27.55 6.80
N ARG A 117 4.27 -28.74 6.19
CA ARG A 117 5.07 -28.87 4.95
C ARG A 117 4.49 -28.03 3.81
N THR A 118 3.17 -28.02 3.64
CA THR A 118 2.50 -27.22 2.59
C THR A 118 2.55 -25.72 2.88
N THR A 119 2.31 -25.31 4.13
CA THR A 119 2.43 -23.91 4.58
C THR A 119 3.86 -23.38 4.39
N ARG A 120 4.89 -24.12 4.84
CA ARG A 120 6.30 -23.74 4.63
C ARG A 120 6.65 -23.62 3.15
N ALA A 121 6.24 -24.58 2.32
CA ALA A 121 6.48 -24.54 0.88
C ALA A 121 5.81 -23.33 0.19
N ARG A 122 4.63 -22.92 0.67
CA ARG A 122 3.95 -21.70 0.20
C ARG A 122 4.68 -20.44 0.65
N ILE A 123 5.09 -20.35 1.92
CA ILE A 123 5.88 -19.21 2.45
C ILE A 123 7.19 -19.04 1.69
N ILE A 124 7.91 -20.13 1.37
CA ILE A 124 9.16 -20.07 0.59
C ILE A 124 8.91 -19.49 -0.80
N ARG A 125 7.85 -19.93 -1.49
CA ARG A 125 7.47 -19.40 -2.81
C ARG A 125 7.14 -17.91 -2.72
N LEU A 126 6.23 -17.52 -1.83
CA LEU A 126 5.82 -16.12 -1.64
C LEU A 126 7.00 -15.21 -1.24
N ARG A 127 7.94 -15.68 -0.42
CA ARG A 127 9.17 -14.93 -0.08
C ARG A 127 10.08 -14.70 -1.29
N ASN A 128 10.13 -15.64 -2.24
CA ASN A 128 10.90 -15.48 -3.47
C ASN A 128 10.17 -14.54 -4.45
N ASP A 129 8.85 -14.70 -4.59
CA ASP A 129 8.02 -13.82 -5.42
C ASP A 129 8.06 -12.37 -4.92
N TYR A 130 8.01 -12.17 -3.60
CA TYR A 130 8.15 -10.87 -2.94
C TYR A 130 9.51 -10.20 -3.24
N LYS A 131 10.63 -10.95 -3.22
CA LYS A 131 11.95 -10.42 -3.62
C LYS A 131 11.95 -9.93 -5.07
N GLY A 132 11.35 -10.69 -5.98
CA GLY A 132 11.21 -10.28 -7.39
C GLY A 132 10.31 -9.05 -7.55
N LEU A 133 9.23 -8.98 -6.78
CA LEU A 133 8.32 -7.83 -6.77
C LEU A 133 9.01 -6.56 -6.26
N MET A 134 9.80 -6.65 -5.18
CA MET A 134 10.58 -5.53 -4.65
C MET A 134 11.63 -5.04 -5.65
N ALA A 135 12.32 -5.94 -6.35
CA ALA A 135 13.26 -5.57 -7.42
C ALA A 135 12.57 -4.84 -8.60
N ASN A 136 11.34 -5.21 -8.92
CA ASN A 136 10.55 -4.51 -9.94
C ASN A 136 10.09 -3.12 -9.47
N ILE A 137 9.72 -2.96 -8.19
CA ILE A 137 9.42 -1.66 -7.58
C ILE A 137 10.65 -0.75 -7.61
N GLU A 138 11.82 -1.27 -7.23
CA GLU A 138 13.10 -0.56 -7.28
C GLU A 138 13.44 -0.10 -8.70
N LYS A 139 13.31 -0.99 -9.69
CA LYS A 139 13.51 -0.66 -11.11
C LYS A 139 12.58 0.47 -11.57
N PHE A 140 11.28 0.35 -11.32
CA PHE A 140 10.29 1.38 -11.69
C PHE A 140 10.61 2.74 -11.05
N LEU A 141 11.04 2.73 -9.79
CA LEU A 141 11.40 3.95 -9.06
C LEU A 141 12.65 4.61 -9.64
N HIS A 142 13.69 3.82 -9.97
CA HIS A 142 14.90 4.33 -10.63
C HIS A 142 14.61 4.86 -12.04
N GLU A 143 13.79 4.17 -12.84
CA GLU A 143 13.37 4.65 -14.17
C GLU A 143 12.58 5.96 -14.08
N HIS A 144 11.67 6.09 -13.10
CA HIS A 144 10.91 7.32 -12.88
C HIS A 144 11.83 8.50 -12.52
N PHE A 145 12.81 8.32 -11.64
CA PHE A 145 13.76 9.40 -11.29
C PHE A 145 14.77 9.71 -12.40
N ALA A 146 15.28 8.71 -13.13
CA ALA A 146 16.19 8.95 -14.25
C ALA A 146 15.54 9.80 -15.36
N ASN A 147 14.27 9.51 -15.69
CA ASN A 147 13.50 10.31 -16.66
C ASN A 147 13.18 11.74 -16.17
N LEU A 148 13.33 12.03 -14.88
CA LEU A 148 13.19 13.38 -14.30
C LEU A 148 14.49 14.19 -14.37
N ASP A 149 15.65 13.53 -14.42
CA ASP A 149 16.96 14.18 -14.48
C ASP A 149 17.36 14.57 -15.92
N ASP A 150 16.84 13.89 -16.96
CA ASP A 150 17.16 14.18 -18.38
C ASP A 150 16.70 15.57 -18.89
N ASP A 151 15.80 16.25 -18.16
CA ASP A 151 15.42 17.65 -18.44
C ASP A 151 16.44 18.69 -17.89
N ILE A 152 17.54 18.25 -17.27
CA ILE A 152 18.63 19.11 -16.77
C ILE A 152 19.98 18.61 -17.31
N PRO A 153 20.70 19.39 -18.14
CA PRO A 153 22.02 18.98 -18.63
C PRO A 153 23.02 18.89 -17.47
N ALA A 154 23.59 17.71 -17.28
CA ALA A 154 24.46 17.38 -16.15
C ALA A 154 25.69 18.28 -16.01
N PRO A 155 26.07 18.65 -14.76
CA PRO A 155 27.45 18.95 -14.41
C PRO A 155 28.11 17.73 -13.74
N SER A 156 29.33 17.46 -14.15
CA SER A 156 30.18 16.34 -13.72
C SER A 156 30.53 16.33 -12.23
N SER A 157 30.53 15.12 -11.64
CA SER A 157 31.45 14.62 -10.62
C SER A 157 31.71 15.48 -9.35
N GLY A 158 31.13 15.05 -8.23
CA GLY A 158 31.58 15.41 -6.87
C GLY A 158 30.86 14.58 -5.80
N PRO A 159 31.56 13.96 -4.83
CA PRO A 159 30.90 13.18 -3.78
C PRO A 159 30.49 14.10 -2.61
N SER A 160 29.23 14.54 -2.62
CA SER A 160 28.61 15.21 -1.47
C SER A 160 27.30 14.50 -1.07
N ALA A 161 27.05 14.50 0.25
CA ALA A 161 26.05 13.68 0.95
C ALA A 161 24.63 13.76 0.37
N PRO A 162 23.78 12.71 0.57
CA PRO A 162 22.43 12.66 0.04
C PRO A 162 21.53 13.70 0.72
N VAL A 163 21.34 14.84 0.06
CA VAL A 163 20.24 15.74 0.35
C VAL A 163 19.00 15.12 -0.26
N LEU A 164 18.14 14.55 0.59
CA LEU A 164 16.87 13.96 0.21
C LEU A 164 16.02 14.98 -0.58
N PRO A 165 15.66 14.72 -1.84
CA PRO A 165 14.65 15.52 -2.53
C PRO A 165 13.28 15.16 -1.94
N ASP A 166 12.72 16.06 -1.14
CA ASP A 166 11.37 15.95 -0.59
C ASP A 166 10.33 16.20 -1.71
N SER A 167 10.21 15.21 -2.60
CA SER A 167 9.41 15.23 -3.82
C SER A 167 7.92 15.02 -3.54
N GLN A 168 7.33 15.89 -2.71
CA GLN A 168 5.91 16.20 -2.79
C GLN A 168 5.63 16.73 -4.22
N PRO A 169 4.68 16.15 -4.97
CA PRO A 169 4.45 16.53 -6.36
C PRO A 169 4.11 18.02 -6.48
N ASP A 170 4.63 18.67 -7.51
CA ASP A 170 4.65 20.12 -7.67
C ASP A 170 3.27 20.76 -7.95
N ALA A 171 2.21 19.97 -7.85
CA ALA A 171 0.86 20.31 -8.24
C ALA A 171 0.03 20.86 -7.05
N LEU A 172 -0.26 22.15 -7.11
CA LEU A 172 -1.51 22.74 -6.61
C LEU A 172 -1.77 22.70 -5.09
N GLN A 173 -0.75 22.69 -4.23
CA GLN A 173 -1.00 22.97 -2.81
C GLN A 173 -1.63 24.36 -2.64
N GLU A 174 -2.82 24.42 -2.07
CA GLU A 174 -3.58 25.64 -1.90
C GLU A 174 -2.90 26.59 -0.90
N PRO A 175 -2.89 27.92 -1.16
CA PRO A 175 -2.35 28.86 -0.20
C PRO A 175 -3.24 28.94 1.06
N PHE A 176 -2.60 29.09 2.22
CA PHE A 176 -3.28 29.18 3.53
C PHE A 176 -3.02 30.50 4.27
N ALA A 177 -2.07 31.31 3.77
CA ALA A 177 -1.71 32.59 4.35
C ALA A 177 -1.22 33.58 3.29
N THR A 178 -1.27 34.87 3.59
CA THR A 178 -0.73 35.95 2.75
C THR A 178 0.20 36.84 3.56
N VAL A 179 1.33 37.23 2.96
CA VAL A 179 2.25 38.21 3.54
C VAL A 179 1.70 39.62 3.35
N ASN A 180 1.39 40.32 4.43
CA ASN A 180 0.92 41.70 4.37
C ASN A 180 2.10 42.68 4.21
N THR A 181 3.06 42.62 5.14
CA THR A 181 4.23 43.50 5.16
C THR A 181 5.51 42.72 5.44
N VAL A 182 6.64 43.26 4.96
CA VAL A 182 7.99 42.76 5.19
C VAL A 182 8.85 43.96 5.59
N ALA A 183 9.62 43.83 6.67
CA ALA A 183 10.50 44.89 7.17
C ALA A 183 11.85 44.90 6.40
N PRO A 184 12.44 46.08 6.16
CA PRO A 184 13.75 46.18 5.51
C PRO A 184 14.86 45.59 6.38
N GLY A 185 15.85 44.95 5.76
CA GLY A 185 16.96 44.23 6.41
C GLY A 185 16.56 42.90 7.09
N SER A 186 15.27 42.57 7.11
CA SER A 186 14.75 41.41 7.82
C SER A 186 15.13 40.07 7.17
N PRO A 187 15.16 38.95 7.91
CA PRO A 187 15.35 37.62 7.33
C PRO A 187 14.36 37.28 6.22
N ALA A 188 13.12 37.76 6.31
CA ALA A 188 12.12 37.61 5.26
C ALA A 188 12.48 38.37 3.97
N GLU A 189 12.97 39.60 4.08
CA GLU A 189 13.42 40.37 2.91
C GLU A 189 14.66 39.74 2.26
N ARG A 190 15.64 39.31 3.08
CA ARG A 190 16.87 38.64 2.59
C ARG A 190 16.57 37.33 1.86
N ALA A 191 15.52 36.60 2.26
CA ALA A 191 15.02 35.42 1.57
C ALA A 191 14.22 35.73 0.29
N GLY A 192 13.98 37.02 -0.03
CA GLY A 192 13.25 37.44 -1.23
C GLY A 192 11.71 37.42 -1.09
N LEU A 193 11.18 37.30 0.13
CA LEU A 193 9.74 37.38 0.41
C LEU A 193 9.23 38.81 0.21
N LYS A 194 8.04 38.97 -0.37
CA LYS A 194 7.42 40.27 -0.64
C LYS A 194 6.00 40.35 -0.09
N ALA A 195 5.52 41.58 0.10
CA ALA A 195 4.12 41.85 0.35
C ALA A 195 3.25 41.28 -0.78
N ARG A 196 2.10 40.70 -0.42
CA ARG A 196 1.15 39.95 -1.27
C ARG A 196 1.65 38.61 -1.82
N ASP A 197 2.77 38.08 -1.34
CA ASP A 197 3.09 36.67 -1.58
C ASP A 197 2.12 35.77 -0.78
N GLU A 198 1.50 34.81 -1.47
CA GLU A 198 0.63 33.80 -0.87
C GLU A 198 1.47 32.59 -0.45
N ILE A 199 1.44 32.19 0.82
CA ILE A 199 2.20 31.05 1.34
C ILE A 199 1.39 29.76 1.17
N ARG A 200 2.02 28.77 0.53
CA ARG A 200 1.45 27.42 0.31
C ARG A 200 2.08 26.37 1.22
N VAL A 201 3.41 26.44 1.38
CA VAL A 201 4.20 25.58 2.27
C VAL A 201 5.10 26.47 3.13
N PHE A 202 5.16 26.19 4.42
CA PHE A 202 6.10 26.80 5.36
C PHE A 202 6.82 25.71 6.18
N GLY A 203 7.99 25.26 5.73
CA GLY A 203 8.66 24.10 6.30
C GLY A 203 7.78 22.85 6.20
N TYR A 204 7.41 22.29 7.35
CA TYR A 204 6.48 21.15 7.47
C TYR A 204 4.98 21.56 7.50
N VAL A 205 4.68 22.86 7.37
CA VAL A 205 3.33 23.41 7.58
C VAL A 205 2.64 23.73 6.26
N ASN A 206 1.52 23.04 6.00
CA ASN A 206 0.68 23.19 4.81
C ASN A 206 -0.77 23.57 5.22
N LYS A 207 -1.66 23.81 4.25
CA LYS A 207 -3.08 24.15 4.50
C LYS A 207 -3.84 23.17 5.41
N SER A 208 -3.45 21.90 5.45
CA SER A 208 -4.09 20.91 6.35
C SER A 208 -3.58 20.93 7.80
N ASN A 209 -2.47 21.63 8.09
CA ASN A 209 -1.72 21.49 9.35
C ASN A 209 -1.24 22.83 9.98
N HIS A 210 -1.80 23.98 9.57
CA HIS A 210 -1.32 25.28 10.07
C HIS A 210 -1.89 25.70 11.43
N ASP A 211 -3.01 25.13 11.88
CA ASP A 211 -3.75 25.47 13.12
C ASP A 211 -3.78 26.99 13.39
N ASN A 212 -4.47 27.74 12.52
CA ASN A 212 -4.55 29.22 12.60
C ASN A 212 -3.18 29.91 12.72
N LEU A 213 -2.19 29.40 11.97
CA LEU A 213 -0.78 29.86 11.93
C LEU A 213 0.04 29.57 13.20
N LYS A 214 -0.51 28.90 14.23
CA LYS A 214 0.26 28.53 15.43
C LYS A 214 1.43 27.62 15.08
N LYS A 215 1.22 26.64 14.18
CA LYS A 215 2.27 25.71 13.73
C LYS A 215 3.37 26.42 12.93
N VAL A 216 3.04 27.53 12.24
CA VAL A 216 4.05 28.39 11.60
C VAL A 216 4.91 29.07 12.65
N ALA A 217 4.32 29.65 13.70
CA ALA A 217 5.07 30.30 14.79
C ALA A 217 5.98 29.30 15.54
N GLU A 218 5.48 28.09 15.83
CA GLU A 218 6.24 26.99 16.44
C GLU A 218 7.40 26.55 15.53
N CYS A 219 7.16 26.39 14.23
CA CYS A 219 8.19 26.08 13.23
C CYS A 219 9.33 27.12 13.24
N ILE A 220 8.99 28.41 13.23
CA ILE A 220 9.96 29.51 13.26
C ILE A 220 10.77 29.49 14.57
N GLN A 221 10.11 29.23 15.70
CA GLN A 221 10.76 29.24 17.02
C GLN A 221 11.67 28.02 17.25
N GLY A 222 11.33 26.86 16.69
CA GLY A 222 12.16 25.65 16.77
C GLY A 222 13.35 25.62 15.81
N ASN A 223 13.36 26.50 14.79
CA ASN A 223 14.37 26.52 13.72
C ASN A 223 15.19 27.83 13.70
N GLU A 224 15.44 28.43 14.87
CA GLU A 224 16.30 29.60 14.98
C GLU A 224 17.73 29.31 14.50
N GLY A 225 18.25 30.13 13.60
CA GLY A 225 19.52 29.92 12.91
C GLY A 225 19.54 28.79 11.87
N GLN A 226 18.41 28.11 11.64
CA GLN A 226 18.29 27.00 10.68
C GLN A 226 17.51 27.40 9.43
N ASN A 227 17.75 26.71 8.32
CA ASN A 227 17.12 27.02 7.05
C ASN A 227 15.74 26.34 6.93
N ILE A 228 14.69 27.15 6.83
CA ILE A 228 13.31 26.73 6.57
C ILE A 228 13.01 26.95 5.08
N PHE A 229 12.72 25.87 4.36
CA PHE A 229 12.22 25.96 2.99
C PHE A 229 10.74 26.36 2.98
N ILE A 230 10.39 27.33 2.13
CA ILE A 230 9.01 27.79 1.94
C ILE A 230 8.65 27.82 0.47
N ARG A 231 7.36 27.64 0.17
CA ARG A 231 6.80 27.78 -1.17
C ARG A 231 5.73 28.86 -1.17
N VAL A 232 5.88 29.83 -2.07
CA VAL A 232 4.96 30.96 -2.21
C VAL A 232 4.51 31.14 -3.65
N SER A 233 3.27 31.57 -3.86
CA SER A 233 2.81 32.09 -5.14
C SER A 233 2.73 33.61 -5.12
N ARG A 234 3.51 34.25 -5.99
CA ARG A 234 3.54 35.70 -6.19
C ARG A 234 2.58 36.08 -7.32
N PRO A 235 1.55 36.91 -7.07
CA PRO A 235 0.68 37.41 -8.13
C PRO A 235 1.46 38.42 -9.00
N ARG A 236 1.62 38.10 -10.30
CA ARG A 236 2.30 38.98 -11.28
C ARG A 236 1.32 39.70 -12.20
N SER A 237 0.19 39.07 -12.50
CA SER A 237 -0.95 39.64 -13.21
C SER A 237 -2.24 38.93 -12.78
N ALA A 238 -3.41 39.45 -13.12
CA ALA A 238 -4.71 38.90 -12.71
C ALA A 238 -4.90 37.41 -13.06
N ALA A 239 -4.28 36.94 -14.14
CA ALA A 239 -4.30 35.54 -14.57
C ALA A 239 -2.94 34.81 -14.41
N GLN A 240 -1.88 35.47 -13.92
CA GLN A 240 -0.54 34.88 -13.84
C GLN A 240 0.03 34.95 -12.41
N ARG A 241 0.19 33.77 -11.82
CA ARG A 241 0.87 33.55 -10.54
C ARG A 241 2.24 32.92 -10.82
N GLN A 242 3.29 33.43 -10.21
CA GLN A 242 4.63 32.85 -10.27
C GLN A 242 4.88 32.06 -8.99
N GLU A 243 5.13 30.77 -9.09
CA GLU A 243 5.55 29.97 -7.93
C GLU A 243 7.05 30.16 -7.67
N LEU A 244 7.41 30.29 -6.40
CA LEU A 244 8.75 30.58 -5.92
C LEU A 244 9.04 29.67 -4.72
N ARG A 245 10.21 29.02 -4.76
CA ARG A 245 10.79 28.30 -3.62
C ARG A 245 11.82 29.23 -2.99
N LEU A 246 11.65 29.58 -1.72
CA LEU A 246 12.52 30.49 -0.98
C LEU A 246 13.03 29.80 0.30
N THR A 247 14.16 30.25 0.82
CA THR A 247 14.76 29.72 2.06
C THR A 247 14.83 30.83 3.10
N LEU A 248 14.07 30.68 4.19
CA LEU A 248 14.08 31.59 5.34
C LEU A 248 15.00 31.06 6.43
N THR A 249 15.87 31.91 6.98
CA THR A 249 16.66 31.57 8.18
C THR A 249 16.20 32.47 9.33
N PRO A 250 15.40 31.98 10.29
CA PRO A 250 14.96 32.78 11.43
C PRO A 250 16.13 33.26 12.27
N ALA A 251 16.10 34.54 12.66
CA ALA A 251 17.16 35.18 13.42
C ALA A 251 16.55 36.26 14.33
N ARG A 252 17.08 36.48 15.54
CA ARG A 252 16.59 37.54 16.46
C ARG A 252 17.40 38.84 16.41
N ASP A 253 18.61 38.77 15.89
CA ASP A 253 19.66 39.80 15.91
C ASP A 253 19.62 40.77 14.71
N TRP A 254 18.60 40.67 13.84
CA TRP A 254 18.41 41.56 12.69
C TRP A 254 17.90 42.98 13.03
N GLY A 255 17.72 43.31 14.32
CA GLY A 255 17.36 44.66 14.77
C GLY A 255 15.87 45.02 14.72
N GLY A 256 14.96 44.03 14.64
CA GLY A 256 13.51 44.27 14.61
C GLY A 256 12.69 43.30 15.47
N ARG A 257 11.36 43.41 15.40
CA ARG A 257 10.45 42.59 16.23
C ARG A 257 10.26 41.18 15.67
N GLY A 258 10.58 40.17 16.48
CA GLY A 258 10.38 38.76 16.13
C GLY A 258 11.51 38.19 15.27
N MET A 259 11.35 36.95 14.79
CA MET A 259 12.45 36.18 14.20
C MET A 259 12.56 36.25 12.67
N LEU A 260 11.61 36.90 11.98
CA LEU A 260 11.56 36.99 10.51
C LEU A 260 11.33 38.39 9.96
N GLY A 261 10.66 39.27 10.70
CA GLY A 261 10.32 40.62 10.25
C GLY A 261 9.23 40.72 9.17
N CYS A 262 8.40 39.69 8.99
CA CYS A 262 7.21 39.76 8.16
C CYS A 262 5.91 39.63 8.97
N HIS A 263 4.83 40.19 8.45
CA HIS A 263 3.48 40.03 9.01
C HIS A 263 2.66 39.12 8.10
N ILE A 264 2.31 37.94 8.61
CA ILE A 264 1.57 36.90 7.91
C ILE A 264 0.11 36.92 8.40
N LEU A 265 -0.84 36.99 7.48
CA LEU A 265 -2.27 36.90 7.74
C LEU A 265 -2.81 35.55 7.24
N PRO A 266 -3.79 34.92 7.91
CA PRO A 266 -4.51 33.80 7.35
C PRO A 266 -5.34 34.25 6.14
N LEU A 267 -5.59 33.32 5.21
CA LEU A 267 -6.55 33.49 4.11
C LEU A 267 -7.98 33.13 4.54
#